data_AF-A0A954BR58-F1
#
_entry.id   AF-A0A954BR58-F1
#
_cell.length_a   1.000
_cell.length_b   1.000
_cell.length_c   1.000
_cell.angle_alpha   90.00
_cell.angle_beta   90.00
_cell.angle_gamma   90.00
#
_symmetry.space_group_name_H-M   'P 1'
#
loop_
_entity.id
_entity.type
_entity.pdbx_description
1 polymer ?
#
loop_
_entity_poly.entity_id
_entity_poly.type
_entity_poly.pdbx_seq_one_letter_code
_entity_poly.pdbx_strand_id
1 'polypeptide(L)'
;RHRGKIESTINNARCACELVAKEGSLAAYVWRFEPAAEDLADPQTASTSPASVAMSKDLKKRGWRFVGPTTVYAFMQAMGLVNDHVEGCVIRAEVERARAAFTPPR
;
A
#
# COMPACT_ATOMS: atom_id res chain seq x y z
N ARG A 1 -20.32 10.74 -11.36
CA ARG A 1 -20.26 9.32 -10.90
C ARG A 1 -19.60 8.48 -12.00
N HIS A 2 -18.54 7.74 -11.69
CA HIS A 2 -17.78 6.97 -12.69
C HIS A 2 -18.10 5.47 -12.60
N ARG A 3 -18.81 4.91 -13.58
CA ARG A 3 -19.29 3.51 -13.58
C ARG A 3 -18.17 2.50 -13.36
N GLY A 4 -17.05 2.65 -14.07
CA GLY A 4 -15.91 1.74 -13.95
C GLY A 4 -15.29 1.71 -12.53
N LYS A 5 -15.39 2.82 -11.77
CA LYS A 5 -14.88 2.86 -10.38
C LYS A 5 -15.81 2.12 -9.43
N ILE A 6 -17.13 2.23 -9.66
CA ILE A 6 -18.13 1.49 -8.89
C ILE A 6 -17.97 -0.02 -9.12
N GLU A 7 -17.90 -0.45 -10.38
CA GLU A 7 -17.71 -1.85 -10.73
C GLU A 7 -16.37 -2.40 -10.22
N SER A 8 -15.31 -1.58 -10.22
CA SER A 8 -14.03 -1.99 -9.65
C SER A 8 -14.09 -2.23 -8.14
N THR A 9 -14.86 -1.45 -7.39
CA THR A 9 -15.01 -1.68 -5.94
C THR A 9 -15.66 -3.04 -5.67
N ILE A 10 -16.71 -3.39 -6.42
CA ILE A 10 -17.38 -4.70 -6.29
C ILE A 10 -16.42 -5.84 -6.68
N ASN A 11 -15.69 -5.69 -7.78
CA ASN A 11 -14.68 -6.66 -8.22
C ASN A 11 -13.57 -6.85 -7.15
N ASN A 12 -12.99 -5.75 -6.67
CA ASN A 12 -11.89 -5.79 -5.72
C ASN A 12 -12.31 -6.38 -4.37
N ALA A 13 -13.57 -6.19 -3.94
CA ALA A 13 -14.10 -6.88 -2.75
C ALA A 13 -14.10 -8.41 -2.91
N ARG A 14 -14.47 -8.93 -4.09
CA ARG A 14 -14.38 -10.38 -4.38
C ARG A 14 -12.93 -10.85 -4.39
N CYS A 15 -12.04 -10.09 -5.04
CA CYS A 15 -10.60 -10.39 -5.05
C CYS A 15 -10.00 -10.37 -3.63
N ALA A 16 -10.48 -9.51 -2.74
CA ALA A 16 -10.04 -9.48 -1.34
C ALA A 16 -10.44 -10.76 -0.59
N CYS A 17 -11.67 -11.24 -0.75
CA CYS A 17 -12.11 -12.53 -0.18
C CYS A 17 -11.25 -13.69 -0.71
N GLU A 18 -11.00 -13.74 -2.02
CA GLU A 18 -10.15 -14.76 -2.63
C GLU A 18 -8.70 -14.68 -2.14
N LEU A 19 -8.18 -13.46 -1.96
CA LEU A 19 -6.84 -13.23 -1.45
C LEU A 19 -6.72 -13.73 -0.01
N VAL A 20 -7.67 -13.40 0.86
CA VAL A 20 -7.71 -13.92 2.24
C VAL A 20 -7.83 -15.43 2.24
N ALA A 21 -8.64 -16.03 1.36
CA ALA A 21 -8.74 -17.49 1.26
C ALA A 21 -7.41 -18.17 0.85
N LYS A 22 -6.56 -17.50 0.06
CA LYS A 22 -5.29 -18.04 -0.44
C LYS A 22 -4.08 -17.70 0.44
N GLU A 23 -4.01 -16.48 0.94
CA GLU A 23 -2.87 -15.91 1.68
C GLU A 23 -3.14 -15.85 3.19
N GLY A 24 -4.35 -16.16 3.64
CA GLY A 24 -4.77 -16.12 5.05
C GLY A 24 -5.10 -14.72 5.58
N SER A 25 -4.39 -13.68 5.13
CA SER A 25 -4.57 -12.32 5.64
C SER A 25 -4.31 -11.25 4.58
N LEU A 26 -5.25 -10.32 4.40
CA LEU A 26 -5.04 -9.15 3.55
C LEU A 26 -3.96 -8.24 4.12
N ALA A 27 -3.90 -8.10 5.46
CA ALA A 27 -2.91 -7.24 6.09
C ALA A 27 -1.50 -7.81 5.93
N ALA A 28 -1.29 -9.10 6.22
CA ALA A 28 0.01 -9.75 6.04
C ALA A 28 0.46 -9.68 4.56
N TYR A 29 -0.47 -9.91 3.63
CA TYR A 29 -0.20 -9.74 2.20
C TYR A 29 0.27 -8.32 1.85
N VAL A 30 -0.39 -7.28 2.38
CA VAL A 30 -0.01 -5.89 2.11
C VAL A 30 1.36 -5.57 2.70
N TRP A 31 1.56 -5.90 3.99
CA TRP A 31 2.77 -5.54 4.74
C TRP A 31 4.04 -6.25 4.24
N ARG A 32 3.93 -7.38 3.53
CA ARG A 32 5.10 -8.01 2.89
C ARG A 32 5.74 -7.14 1.78
N PHE A 33 5.04 -6.11 1.31
CA PHE A 33 5.55 -5.15 0.33
C PHE A 33 6.10 -3.88 0.98
N GLU A 34 6.28 -3.82 2.29
CA GLU A 34 6.94 -2.69 2.94
C GLU A 34 8.35 -2.51 2.34
N PRO A 35 8.68 -1.32 1.80
CA PRO A 35 9.99 -1.07 1.23
C PRO A 35 11.06 -1.00 2.32
N ALA A 36 12.28 -1.38 1.96
CA ALA A 36 13.44 -1.13 2.82
C ALA A 36 13.69 0.39 2.94
N ALA A 37 14.30 0.83 4.04
CA ALA A 37 14.49 2.25 4.31
C ALA A 37 15.37 2.93 3.26
N GLU A 38 16.36 2.20 2.72
CA GLU A 38 17.27 2.61 1.65
C GLU A 38 16.59 2.76 0.27
N ASP A 39 15.43 2.13 0.07
CA ASP A 39 14.67 2.21 -1.19
C ASP A 39 13.69 3.40 -1.20
N LEU A 40 13.58 4.14 -0.09
CA LEU A 40 12.70 5.29 0.03
C LEU A 40 13.35 6.55 -0.54
N ALA A 41 12.60 7.26 -1.38
CA ALA A 41 12.97 8.61 -1.79
C ALA A 41 12.72 9.61 -0.64
N ASP A 42 13.25 10.82 -0.80
CA ASP A 42 12.97 11.92 0.12
C ASP A 42 11.45 12.13 0.23
N PRO A 43 10.92 12.44 1.43
CA PRO A 43 9.48 12.56 1.63
C PRO A 43 8.81 13.53 0.65
N GLN A 44 7.64 13.17 0.13
CA GLN A 44 6.86 13.97 -0.84
C GLN A 44 7.53 14.19 -2.21
N THR A 45 8.65 13.55 -2.53
CA THR A 45 9.34 13.75 -3.83
C THR A 45 8.99 12.69 -4.89
N ALA A 46 8.44 11.55 -4.48
CA ALA A 46 8.10 10.44 -5.36
C ALA A 46 6.59 10.18 -5.42
N SER A 47 6.12 9.69 -6.57
CA SER A 47 4.74 9.24 -6.77
C SER A 47 4.61 7.73 -6.99
N THR A 48 5.74 7.02 -7.06
CA THR A 48 5.85 5.56 -7.16
C THR A 48 7.13 5.09 -6.50
N SER A 49 7.26 3.78 -6.32
CA SER A 49 8.44 3.11 -5.76
C SER A 49 8.57 1.71 -6.38
N PRO A 50 9.74 1.05 -6.32
CA PRO A 50 9.88 -0.34 -6.73
C PRO A 50 8.85 -1.27 -6.05
N ALA A 51 8.60 -1.07 -4.76
CA ALA A 51 7.64 -1.83 -3.99
C ALA A 51 6.18 -1.63 -4.47
N SER A 52 5.76 -0.37 -4.72
CA SER A 52 4.41 -0.10 -5.24
C SER A 52 4.21 -0.64 -6.66
N VAL A 53 5.25 -0.64 -7.50
CA VAL A 53 5.24 -1.28 -8.83
C VAL A 53 5.06 -2.79 -8.70
N ALA A 54 5.80 -3.43 -7.79
CA ALA A 54 5.72 -4.87 -7.53
C ALA A 54 4.31 -5.27 -7.04
N MET A 55 3.79 -4.55 -6.04
CA MET A 55 2.45 -4.79 -5.50
C MET A 55 1.35 -4.52 -6.53
N SER A 56 1.42 -3.42 -7.29
CA SER A 56 0.49 -3.14 -8.40
C SER A 56 0.48 -4.29 -9.42
N LYS A 57 1.65 -4.80 -9.80
CA LYS A 57 1.77 -5.91 -10.76
C LYS A 57 1.13 -7.19 -10.21
N ASP A 58 1.36 -7.52 -8.95
CA ASP A 58 0.78 -8.70 -8.32
C ASP A 58 -0.74 -8.59 -8.16
N LEU A 59 -1.24 -7.46 -7.68
CA LEU A 59 -2.69 -7.21 -7.56
C LEU A 59 -3.39 -7.28 -8.94
N LYS A 60 -2.79 -6.71 -9.99
CA LYS A 60 -3.34 -6.80 -11.36
C LYS A 60 -3.40 -8.25 -11.85
N LYS A 61 -2.35 -9.05 -11.59
CA LYS A 61 -2.36 -10.49 -11.92
C LYS A 61 -3.47 -11.24 -11.18
N ARG A 62 -3.84 -10.79 -9.97
CA ARG A 62 -4.94 -11.31 -9.17
C ARG A 62 -6.31 -10.75 -9.54
N GLY A 63 -6.41 -9.98 -10.62
CA GLY A 63 -7.69 -9.47 -11.14
C GLY A 63 -8.17 -8.16 -10.51
N TRP A 64 -7.39 -7.53 -9.64
CA TRP A 64 -7.73 -6.23 -9.07
C TRP A 64 -7.72 -5.13 -10.15
N ARG A 65 -8.60 -4.14 -9.99
CA ARG A 65 -8.78 -3.02 -10.92
C ARG A 65 -8.49 -1.69 -10.24
N PHE A 66 -8.06 -0.69 -11.01
CA PHE A 66 -7.69 0.66 -10.53
C PHE A 66 -6.52 0.69 -9.52
N VAL A 67 -5.64 -0.32 -9.58
CA VAL A 67 -4.47 -0.47 -8.72
C VAL A 67 -3.18 -0.21 -9.51
N GLY A 68 -3.07 0.96 -10.14
CA GLY A 68 -1.82 1.37 -10.80
C GLY A 68 -0.72 1.69 -9.78
N PRO A 69 0.58 1.70 -10.16
CA PRO A 69 1.68 1.94 -9.23
C PRO A 69 1.52 3.21 -8.39
N THR A 70 1.08 4.32 -9.00
CA THR A 70 0.83 5.57 -8.26
C THR A 70 -0.30 5.44 -7.24
N THR A 71 -1.42 4.80 -7.61
CA THR A 71 -2.50 4.53 -6.65
C THR A 71 -2.03 3.64 -5.51
N VAL A 72 -1.21 2.63 -5.82
CA VAL A 72 -0.66 1.71 -4.82
C VAL A 72 0.35 2.42 -3.93
N TYR A 73 1.21 3.28 -4.44
CA TYR A 73 2.11 4.08 -3.62
C TYR A 73 1.33 5.00 -2.66
N ALA A 74 0.30 5.68 -3.16
CA ALA A 74 -0.62 6.47 -2.32
C ALA A 74 -1.30 5.63 -1.23
N PHE A 75 -1.69 4.40 -1.55
CA PHE A 75 -2.21 3.45 -0.58
C PHE A 75 -1.15 3.04 0.45
N MET A 76 0.10 2.79 0.05
CA MET A 76 1.20 2.45 0.96
C MET A 76 1.49 3.58 1.94
N GLN A 77 1.49 4.84 1.48
CA GLN A 77 1.60 6.03 2.33
C GLN A 77 0.43 6.10 3.32
N ALA A 78 -0.80 5.94 2.84
CA ALA A 78 -2.01 6.03 3.68
C ALA A 78 -2.11 4.92 4.74
N MET A 79 -1.62 3.71 4.43
CA MET A 79 -1.63 2.56 5.33
C MET A 79 -0.40 2.46 6.25
N GLY A 80 0.55 3.39 6.13
CA GLY A 80 1.71 3.46 7.01
C GLY A 80 2.88 2.54 6.63
N LEU A 81 2.88 1.94 5.43
CA LEU A 81 4.04 1.22 4.89
C LEU A 81 5.16 2.20 4.52
N VAL A 82 4.80 3.46 4.26
CA VAL A 82 5.75 4.55 4.00
C VAL A 82 5.34 5.75 4.84
N ASN A 83 6.23 6.22 5.72
CA ASN A 83 6.05 7.50 6.39
C ASN A 83 6.54 8.64 5.48
N ASP A 84 5.65 9.09 4.63
CA ASP A 84 5.96 10.12 3.63
C ASP A 84 5.64 11.55 4.10
N HIS A 85 5.40 11.76 5.40
CA HIS A 85 5.24 13.11 5.94
C HIS A 85 6.49 13.95 5.68
N VAL A 86 6.35 15.17 5.17
CA VAL A 86 7.50 16.07 4.90
C VAL A 86 8.35 16.31 6.16
N GLU A 87 9.63 16.63 5.96
CA GLU A 87 10.51 17.06 7.05
C GLU A 87 9.90 18.27 7.81
N GLY A 88 10.00 18.24 9.14
CA GLY A 88 9.37 19.24 10.01
C GLY A 88 7.85 19.10 10.19
N CYS A 89 7.19 18.14 9.54
CA CYS A 89 5.78 17.85 9.80
C CYS A 89 5.56 17.46 11.26
N VAL A 90 4.58 18.09 11.91
CA VAL A 90 4.30 17.97 13.36
C VAL A 90 4.05 16.52 13.82
N ILE A 91 3.56 15.65 12.93
CA ILE A 91 3.24 14.26 13.25
C ILE A 91 4.33 13.27 12.82
N ARG A 92 5.32 13.68 12.02
CA ARG A 92 6.31 12.76 11.42
C ARG A 92 7.03 11.94 12.48
N ALA A 93 7.50 12.58 13.55
CA ALA A 93 8.21 11.91 14.64
C ALA A 93 7.30 10.96 15.44
N GLU A 94 6.00 11.25 15.53
CA GLU A 94 5.03 10.37 16.18
C GLU A 94 4.74 9.13 15.33
N VAL A 95 4.58 9.30 14.02
CA VAL A 95 4.42 8.20 13.06
C VAL A 95 5.65 7.28 13.07
N GLU A 96 6.88 7.82 13.09
CA GLU A 96 8.10 7.01 13.21
C GLU A 96 8.10 6.16 14.49
N ARG A 97 7.73 6.74 15.63
CA ARG A 97 7.61 5.99 16.90
C ARG A 97 6.54 4.90 16.82
N ALA A 98 5.39 5.21 16.24
CA ALA A 98 4.30 4.24 16.07
C ALA A 98 4.72 3.08 15.16
N ARG A 99 5.43 3.37 14.06
CA ARG A 99 5.97 2.36 13.14
C ARG A 99 7.02 1.49 13.81
N ALA A 100 7.96 2.09 14.56
CA ALA A 100 8.99 1.34 15.28
C ALA A 100 8.42 0.38 16.35
N ALA A 101 7.28 0.73 16.94
CA ALA A 101 6.57 -0.11 17.91
C ALA A 101 5.60 -1.12 17.26
N PHE A 102 5.29 -0.96 15.97
CA PHE A 102 4.33 -1.80 15.26
C PHE A 102 4.98 -3.11 14.82
N THR A 103 4.30 -4.22 15.08
CA THR A 103 4.71 -5.53 14.56
C THR A 103 3.83 -5.89 13.36
N PRO A 104 4.38 -5.97 12.14
CA PRO A 104 3.62 -6.34 10.97
C PRO A 104 2.92 -7.70 11.12
N PRO A 105 1.66 -7.83 10.68
CA PRO A 105 0.97 -9.12 10.66
C PRO A 105 1.73 -10.13 9.79
N ARG A 106 1.81 -11.38 10.26
CA ARG A 106 2.38 -12.52 9.53
C ARG A 106 1.31 -13.35 8.87
#